data_AF-A0A671P8R9-F1
#
_entry.id   AF-A0A671P8R9-F1
#
_cell.length_a   1.000
_cell.length_b   1.000
_cell.length_c   1.000
_cell.angle_alpha   90.00
_cell.angle_beta   90.00
_cell.angle_gamma   90.00
#
_symmetry.space_group_name_H-M   'P 1'
#
loop_
_entity.id
_entity.type
_entity.pdbx_description
1 polymer ?
#
loop_
_entity_poly.entity_id
_entity_poly.type
_entity_poly.pdbx_seq_one_letter_code
_entity_poly.pdbx_strand_id
1 'polypeptide(L)'
;MIIVLTERFICYLELNALQEEFRDVGFTILGFPCNQFGMQEPGKNNEILPALKYVRPGNGFVPNFQLFEKVDVNGVNEHALFTILKVVFLLQNFTFDPMFLCNNLLFWEPLKVNDIKWNFEKFLVGPDGRPVMRWFPRVNVSEVRADILKYFLNTGLLQVL
;
A
#
# COMPACT_ATOMS: atom_id res chain seq x y z
N MET A 1 -0.42 11.88 1.48
CA MET A 1 0.59 10.82 1.24
C MET A 1 -0.11 9.46 1.28
N ILE A 2 0.16 8.55 0.34
CA ILE A 2 -0.36 7.18 0.34
C ILE A 2 0.78 6.18 0.42
N ILE A 3 0.59 5.17 1.27
CA ILE A 3 1.54 4.07 1.47
C ILE A 3 0.90 2.81 0.91
N VAL A 4 1.58 2.17 -0.04
CA VAL A 4 1.13 0.92 -0.69
C VAL A 4 2.19 -0.16 -0.54
N LEU A 5 1.72 -1.38 -0.28
CA LEU A 5 2.53 -2.61 -0.21
C LEU A 5 2.42 -3.37 -1.54
N THR A 6 3.52 -3.88 -2.09
CA THR A 6 3.61 -4.27 -3.51
C THR A 6 3.30 -5.75 -3.82
N GLU A 7 3.24 -6.07 -5.13
CA GLU A 7 2.99 -7.35 -5.86
C GLU A 7 1.56 -7.85 -6.21
N ARG A 8 0.90 -7.11 -7.11
CA ARG A 8 -0.30 -7.40 -7.92
C ARG A 8 -0.30 -6.40 -9.08
N PHE A 9 -0.15 -6.94 -10.27
CA PHE A 9 0.36 -6.23 -11.44
C PHE A 9 -0.57 -5.18 -12.03
N ILE A 10 -1.88 -5.36 -11.87
CA ILE A 10 -2.90 -4.42 -12.37
C ILE A 10 -2.81 -3.08 -11.64
N CYS A 11 -2.43 -3.10 -10.36
CA CYS A 11 -2.47 -1.90 -9.53
C CYS A 11 -1.35 -0.91 -9.85
N TYR A 12 -0.18 -1.34 -10.35
CA TYR A 12 0.94 -0.42 -10.62
C TYR A 12 0.61 0.65 -11.68
N LEU A 13 -0.11 0.29 -12.74
CA LEU A 13 -0.54 1.23 -13.78
C LEU A 13 -1.56 2.24 -13.23
N GLU A 14 -2.54 1.75 -12.46
CA GLU A 14 -3.56 2.58 -11.84
C GLU A 14 -2.96 3.52 -10.77
N LEU A 15 -1.96 3.08 -10.03
CA LEU A 15 -1.23 3.90 -9.06
C LEU A 15 -0.42 5.00 -9.76
N ASN A 16 0.20 4.70 -10.92
CA ASN A 16 0.83 5.74 -11.72
C ASN A 16 -0.18 6.81 -12.18
N ALA A 17 -1.35 6.39 -12.66
CA ALA A 17 -2.41 7.30 -13.06
C ALA A 17 -2.90 8.15 -11.88
N LEU A 18 -3.08 7.54 -10.70
CA LEU A 18 -3.50 8.24 -9.47
C LEU A 18 -2.46 9.26 -9.00
N GLN A 19 -1.18 8.89 -9.04
CA GLN A 19 -0.07 9.80 -8.71
C GLN A 19 -0.02 10.99 -9.67
N GLU A 20 -0.29 10.77 -10.96
CA GLU A 20 -0.33 11.83 -11.96
C GLU A 20 -1.50 12.78 -11.68
N GLU A 21 -2.68 12.23 -11.45
CA GLU A 21 -3.92 12.99 -11.26
C GLU A 21 -3.84 13.95 -10.07
N PHE A 22 -3.28 13.49 -8.95
CA PHE A 22 -3.21 14.30 -7.73
C PHE A 22 -1.86 14.98 -7.51
N ARG A 23 -0.95 14.97 -8.49
CA ARG A 23 0.39 15.55 -8.36
C ARG A 23 0.36 17.00 -7.90
N ASP A 24 -0.55 17.80 -8.46
CA ASP A 24 -0.60 19.25 -8.23
C ASP A 24 -1.19 19.65 -6.85
N VAL A 25 -1.76 18.70 -6.12
CA VAL A 25 -2.35 18.92 -4.79
C VAL A 25 -1.49 18.38 -3.66
N GLY A 26 -0.19 18.16 -3.92
CA GLY A 26 0.76 17.68 -2.90
C GLY A 26 0.58 16.21 -2.52
N PHE A 27 -0.10 15.43 -3.36
CA PHE A 27 -0.25 14.00 -3.16
C PHE A 27 0.98 13.24 -3.64
N THR A 28 1.44 12.30 -2.83
CA THR A 28 2.53 11.38 -3.17
C THR A 28 2.17 9.96 -2.77
N ILE A 29 2.52 9.00 -3.63
CA ILE A 29 2.51 7.57 -3.35
C ILE A 29 3.92 7.16 -2.93
N LEU A 30 3.99 6.30 -1.93
CA LEU A 30 5.19 5.65 -1.42
C LEU A 30 4.97 4.14 -1.47
N GLY A 31 5.79 3.43 -2.24
CA GLY A 31 5.70 1.97 -2.34
C GLY A 31 6.80 1.28 -1.53
N PHE A 32 6.39 0.28 -0.75
CA PHE A 32 7.28 -0.52 0.09
C PHE A 32 7.22 -1.98 -0.34
N PRO A 33 8.26 -2.48 -1.02
CA PRO A 33 8.35 -3.88 -1.37
C PRO A 33 8.35 -4.79 -0.14
N CYS A 34 7.66 -5.93 -0.22
CA CYS A 34 7.55 -6.89 0.88
C CYS A 34 7.36 -8.31 0.34
N ASN A 35 8.10 -9.27 0.90
CA ASN A 35 8.06 -10.67 0.47
C ASN A 35 7.28 -11.60 1.41
N GLN A 36 6.59 -11.06 2.41
CA GLN A 36 5.93 -11.84 3.47
C GLN A 36 4.62 -12.52 3.01
N PHE A 37 4.12 -12.20 1.81
CA PHE A 37 2.85 -12.66 1.29
C PHE A 37 3.05 -13.51 0.03
N GLY A 38 2.93 -14.82 0.15
CA GLY A 38 3.08 -15.78 -0.94
C GLY A 38 4.46 -15.76 -1.62
N MET A 39 5.48 -15.17 -0.98
CA MET A 39 6.81 -14.93 -1.54
C MET A 39 6.79 -14.25 -2.92
N GLN A 40 5.90 -13.27 -3.09
CA GLN A 40 5.65 -12.63 -4.40
C GLN A 40 6.67 -11.54 -4.77
N GLU A 41 7.55 -11.13 -3.86
CA GLU A 41 8.64 -10.16 -4.10
C GLU A 41 10.03 -10.83 -3.85
N PRO A 42 10.37 -11.90 -4.60
CA PRO A 42 11.56 -12.70 -4.33
C PRO A 42 12.88 -11.97 -4.68
N GLY A 43 12.83 -10.99 -5.58
CA GLY A 43 13.99 -10.25 -6.06
C GLY A 43 14.67 -9.42 -4.96
N LYS A 44 15.96 -9.15 -5.16
CA LYS A 44 16.73 -8.18 -4.36
C LYS A 44 16.31 -6.75 -4.70
N ASN A 45 16.65 -5.77 -3.86
CA ASN A 45 16.31 -4.36 -4.07
C ASN A 45 16.67 -3.84 -5.47
N ASN A 46 17.82 -4.25 -6.02
CA ASN A 46 18.28 -3.85 -7.35
C ASN A 46 17.58 -4.59 -8.52
N GLU A 47 16.78 -5.62 -8.25
CA GLU A 47 16.07 -6.42 -9.25
C GLU A 47 14.60 -6.01 -9.40
N ILE A 48 14.03 -5.29 -8.41
CA ILE A 48 12.61 -4.89 -8.39
C ILE A 48 12.27 -3.99 -9.58
N LEU A 49 12.99 -2.89 -9.78
CA LEU A 49 12.74 -1.98 -10.91
C LEU A 49 12.91 -2.67 -12.28
N PRO A 50 13.97 -3.46 -12.52
CA PRO A 50 14.06 -4.30 -13.72
C PRO A 50 12.88 -5.25 -13.89
N ALA A 51 12.42 -5.91 -12.83
CA ALA A 51 11.28 -6.82 -12.89
C ALA A 51 10.00 -6.09 -13.31
N LEU A 52 9.73 -4.92 -12.71
CA LEU A 52 8.60 -4.07 -13.09
C LEU A 52 8.68 -3.62 -14.56
N LYS A 53 9.88 -3.27 -15.03
CA LYS A 53 10.12 -2.74 -16.37
C LYS A 53 10.06 -3.79 -17.48
N TYR A 54 10.59 -4.98 -17.23
CA TYR A 54 10.83 -5.98 -18.26
C TYR A 54 9.99 -7.25 -18.10
N VAL A 55 9.50 -7.56 -16.90
CA VAL A 55 8.81 -8.82 -16.63
C VAL A 55 7.33 -8.57 -16.38
N ARG A 56 7.00 -7.84 -15.32
CA ARG A 56 5.62 -7.56 -14.96
C ARG A 56 5.54 -6.32 -14.04
N PRO A 57 4.84 -5.23 -14.41
CA PRO A 57 3.95 -5.10 -15.58
C PRO A 57 4.63 -5.29 -16.96
N GLY A 58 5.93 -5.04 -17.05
CA GLY A 58 6.68 -5.17 -18.30
C GLY A 58 6.46 -3.99 -19.23
N ASN A 59 6.72 -4.17 -20.53
CA ASN A 59 6.51 -3.16 -21.58
C ASN A 59 7.18 -1.80 -21.30
N GLY A 60 8.32 -1.79 -20.60
CA GLY A 60 9.03 -0.56 -20.28
C GLY A 60 8.41 0.25 -19.15
N PHE A 61 7.47 -0.32 -18.39
CA PHE A 61 6.84 0.34 -17.26
C PHE A 61 7.87 0.83 -16.23
N VAL A 62 7.67 2.06 -15.74
CA VAL A 62 8.46 2.64 -14.65
C VAL A 62 7.47 3.32 -13.69
N PRO A 63 7.51 3.01 -12.38
CA PRO A 63 6.74 3.74 -11.39
C PRO A 63 7.05 5.24 -11.43
N ASN A 64 6.04 6.09 -11.41
CA ASN A 64 6.21 7.56 -11.30
C ASN A 64 6.17 8.05 -9.84
N PHE A 65 6.39 7.13 -8.90
CA PHE A 65 6.37 7.34 -7.47
C PHE A 65 7.56 6.63 -6.80
N GLN A 66 7.89 7.03 -5.57
CA GLN A 66 9.05 6.51 -4.86
C GLN A 66 8.82 5.06 -4.42
N LEU A 67 9.76 4.17 -4.77
CA LEU A 67 9.91 2.86 -4.16
C LEU A 67 11.04 2.88 -3.14
N PHE A 68 10.80 2.28 -1.97
CA PHE A 68 11.80 2.11 -0.92
C PHE A 68 12.48 0.75 -1.04
N GLU A 69 13.46 0.51 -0.16
CA GLU A 69 14.00 -0.84 0.03
C GLU A 69 12.93 -1.82 0.50
N LYS A 70 13.15 -3.10 0.23
CA LYS A 70 12.29 -4.17 0.71
C LYS A 70 12.32 -4.23 2.23
N VAL A 71 11.13 -4.30 2.84
CA VAL A 71 10.96 -4.33 4.29
C VAL A 71 9.94 -5.39 4.71
N ASP A 72 10.04 -5.82 5.95
CA ASP A 72 8.97 -6.55 6.62
C ASP A 72 7.91 -5.58 7.13
N VAL A 73 6.64 -5.97 7.02
CA VAL A 73 5.48 -5.14 7.38
C VAL A 73 4.68 -5.76 8.53
N ASN A 74 4.92 -7.03 8.81
CA ASN A 74 4.37 -7.79 9.91
C ASN A 74 5.46 -8.59 10.67
N GLY A 75 5.11 -9.08 11.86
CA GLY A 75 5.97 -9.92 12.69
C GLY A 75 7.01 -9.14 13.50
N VAL A 76 7.96 -9.87 14.10
CA VAL A 76 8.97 -9.31 15.01
C VAL A 76 9.90 -8.28 14.37
N ASN A 77 10.12 -8.38 13.05
CA ASN A 77 11.05 -7.52 12.30
C ASN A 77 10.32 -6.43 11.50
N GLU A 78 9.02 -6.24 11.73
CA GLU A 78 8.25 -5.24 10.99
C GLU A 78 8.87 -3.84 11.13
N HIS A 79 8.90 -3.11 10.01
CA HIS A 79 9.39 -1.75 10.01
C HIS A 79 8.47 -0.85 10.85
N ALA A 80 9.04 0.00 11.70
CA ALA A 80 8.33 0.80 12.71
C ALA A 80 7.17 1.65 12.14
N LEU A 81 7.29 2.10 10.89
CA LEU A 81 6.21 2.76 10.16
C LEU A 81 4.94 1.90 10.12
N PHE A 82 5.05 0.61 9.79
CA PHE A 82 3.90 -0.29 9.70
C PHE A 82 3.35 -0.65 11.07
N THR A 83 4.16 -0.67 12.13
CA THR A 83 3.65 -0.77 13.51
C THR A 83 2.69 0.38 13.81
N ILE A 84 3.08 1.62 13.49
CA ILE A 84 2.25 2.81 13.72
C ILE A 84 0.98 2.77 12.87
N LEU A 85 1.12 2.50 11.57
CA LEU A 85 -0.02 2.45 10.64
C LEU A 85 -1.05 1.40 11.06
N LYS A 86 -0.62 0.20 11.46
CA LYS A 86 -1.53 -0.89 11.84
C LYS A 86 -2.28 -0.62 13.15
N VAL A 87 -1.70 0.13 14.08
CA VAL A 87 -2.31 0.43 15.38
C VAL A 87 -3.43 1.46 15.25
N VAL A 88 -3.24 2.50 14.43
CA VAL A 88 -4.21 3.60 14.32
C VAL A 88 -5.58 3.14 13.78
N PHE A 89 -5.62 2.05 12.99
CA PHE A 89 -6.86 1.55 12.39
C PHE A 89 -7.54 0.41 13.15
N LEU A 90 -7.04 0.05 14.35
CA LEU A 90 -7.69 -0.94 15.24
C LEU A 90 -9.08 -0.51 15.73
N LEU A 91 -9.46 0.76 15.54
CA LEU A 91 -10.75 1.31 15.97
C LEU A 91 -11.87 1.18 14.92
N GLN A 92 -11.56 0.70 13.72
CA GLN A 92 -12.57 0.41 12.69
C GLN A 92 -12.87 -1.09 12.73
N ASN A 93 -13.96 -1.50 13.40
CA ASN A 93 -14.48 -2.89 13.53
C ASN A 93 -13.97 -3.90 12.48
N PHE A 94 -12.73 -4.37 12.63
CA PHE A 94 -12.12 -5.35 11.73
C PHE A 94 -12.68 -6.70 12.11
N THR A 95 -13.46 -7.31 11.22
CA THR A 95 -13.82 -8.72 11.38
C THR A 95 -12.57 -9.56 11.14
N PHE A 96 -12.19 -10.33 12.15
CA PHE A 96 -11.17 -11.35 12.04
C PHE A 96 -11.65 -12.38 11.01
N ASP A 97 -10.93 -12.52 9.90
CA ASP A 97 -11.17 -13.59 8.92
C ASP A 97 -10.26 -14.77 9.29
N PRO A 98 -10.80 -15.85 9.92
CA PRO A 98 -10.00 -17.00 10.33
C PRO A 98 -9.37 -17.72 9.14
N MET A 99 -9.94 -17.55 7.94
CA MET A 99 -9.46 -18.20 6.72
C MET A 99 -8.14 -17.59 6.23
N PHE A 100 -7.76 -16.41 6.71
CA PHE A 100 -6.44 -15.82 6.44
C PHE A 100 -5.30 -16.55 7.18
N LEU A 101 -5.53 -17.05 8.39
CA LEU A 101 -4.48 -17.68 9.21
C LEU A 101 -4.17 -19.13 8.81
N CYS A 102 -5.08 -19.79 8.12
CA CYS A 102 -4.94 -21.19 7.73
C CYS A 102 -4.10 -21.42 6.46
N ASN A 103 -3.44 -20.38 5.94
CA ASN A 103 -2.69 -20.47 4.69
C ASN A 103 -1.18 -20.48 4.96
N ASN A 104 -0.48 -21.48 4.43
CA ASN A 104 0.99 -21.57 4.35
C ASN A 104 1.60 -20.52 3.40
N LEU A 105 0.95 -19.37 3.25
CA LEU A 105 1.30 -18.27 2.36
C LEU A 105 1.70 -17.02 3.14
N LEU A 106 1.65 -17.06 4.47
CA LEU A 106 2.01 -15.97 5.36
C LEU A 106 3.36 -16.29 6.03
N PHE A 107 4.36 -15.43 5.83
CA PHE A 107 5.74 -15.69 6.22
C PHE A 107 6.22 -14.70 7.30
N TRP A 108 5.57 -14.71 8.46
CA TRP A 108 5.98 -13.94 9.64
C TRP A 108 5.40 -14.52 10.94
N GLU A 109 6.01 -14.16 12.07
CA GLU A 109 5.51 -14.46 13.41
C GLU A 109 5.83 -13.29 14.36
N PRO A 110 5.04 -13.04 15.41
CA PRO A 110 3.73 -13.64 15.67
C PRO A 110 2.64 -13.04 14.78
N LEU A 111 1.59 -13.82 14.49
CA LEU A 111 0.38 -13.33 13.83
C LEU A 111 -0.44 -12.43 14.78
N LYS A 112 -0.87 -11.26 14.30
CA LYS A 112 -1.69 -10.27 15.03
C LYS A 112 -2.97 -9.94 14.27
N VAL A 113 -4.02 -9.58 15.01
CA VAL A 113 -5.33 -9.22 14.44
C VAL A 113 -5.23 -8.04 13.47
N ASN A 114 -4.38 -7.06 13.74
CA ASN A 114 -4.20 -5.87 12.90
C ASN A 114 -3.16 -6.01 11.79
N ASP A 115 -2.53 -7.18 11.64
CA ASP A 115 -1.55 -7.41 10.58
C ASP A 115 -2.11 -7.04 9.22
N ILE A 116 -1.22 -6.55 8.35
CA ILE A 116 -1.52 -6.42 6.93
C ILE A 116 -1.84 -7.81 6.40
N LYS A 117 -2.91 -7.88 5.62
CA LYS A 117 -3.51 -9.14 5.19
C LYS A 117 -2.87 -9.67 3.93
N TRP A 118 -2.54 -8.79 2.98
CA TRP A 118 -1.91 -9.17 1.72
C TRP A 118 -1.24 -7.97 1.05
N ASN A 119 -0.57 -8.23 -0.07
CA ASN A 119 -0.12 -7.23 -1.03
C ASN A 119 -1.26 -6.27 -1.43
N PHE A 120 -0.96 -4.99 -1.68
CA PHE A 120 -1.89 -3.88 -2.00
C PHE A 120 -2.83 -3.49 -0.89
N GLU A 121 -2.49 -3.76 0.36
CA GLU A 121 -3.07 -2.97 1.43
C GLU A 121 -2.55 -1.53 1.36
N LYS A 122 -3.45 -0.56 1.57
CA LYS A 122 -3.19 0.86 1.30
C LYS A 122 -3.53 1.67 2.53
N PHE A 123 -2.73 2.69 2.81
CA PHE A 123 -2.96 3.64 3.89
C PHE A 123 -2.92 5.06 3.36
N LEU A 124 -3.89 5.89 3.73
CA LEU A 124 -3.83 7.33 3.54
C LEU A 124 -3.30 7.98 4.80
N VAL A 125 -2.31 8.85 4.63
CA VAL A 125 -1.74 9.69 5.68
C VAL A 125 -1.95 11.15 5.29
N GLY A 126 -2.50 11.92 6.22
CA GLY A 126 -2.78 13.34 6.09
C GLY A 126 -1.50 14.18 6.04
N PRO A 127 -1.61 15.47 5.66
CA PRO A 127 -0.46 16.38 5.62
C PRO A 127 0.16 16.64 7.00
N ASP A 128 -0.57 16.37 8.08
CA ASP A 128 -0.11 16.42 9.47
C ASP A 128 0.63 15.15 9.91
N GLY A 129 0.83 14.19 9.00
CA GLY A 129 1.47 12.90 9.27
C GLY A 129 0.57 11.88 9.97
N ARG A 130 -0.72 12.17 10.18
CA ARG A 130 -1.64 11.25 10.86
C ARG A 130 -2.31 10.30 9.88
N PRO A 131 -2.46 9.00 10.22
CA PRO A 131 -3.21 8.09 9.38
C PRO A 131 -4.70 8.45 9.34
N VAL A 132 -5.29 8.41 8.13
CA VAL A 132 -6.68 8.84 7.85
C VAL A 132 -7.55 7.65 7.46
N MET A 133 -7.09 6.79 6.53
CA MET A 133 -7.85 5.65 6.02
C MET A 133 -6.94 4.44 5.75
N ARG A 134 -7.53 3.25 5.79
CA ARG A 134 -6.89 1.96 5.45
C ARG A 134 -7.83 1.20 4.51
N TRP A 135 -7.32 0.76 3.37
CA TRP A 135 -8.08 -0.04 2.40
C TRP A 135 -7.51 -1.43 2.27
N PHE A 136 -8.39 -2.42 2.25
CA PHE A 136 -8.02 -3.81 2.04
C PHE A 136 -7.39 -4.05 0.65
N PRO A 137 -6.59 -5.12 0.51
CA PRO A 137 -5.96 -5.55 -0.75
C PRO A 137 -6.87 -5.54 -1.99
N ARG A 138 -8.14 -5.95 -1.81
CA ARG A 138 -9.10 -6.13 -2.91
C ARG A 138 -9.83 -4.85 -3.32
N VAL A 139 -9.70 -3.76 -2.56
CA VAL A 139 -10.33 -2.49 -2.90
C VAL A 139 -9.67 -1.92 -4.16
N ASN A 140 -10.50 -1.61 -5.16
CA ASN A 140 -10.06 -1.10 -6.45
C ASN A 140 -9.46 0.31 -6.30
N VAL A 141 -8.50 0.67 -7.18
CA VAL A 141 -7.88 1.99 -7.13
C VAL A 141 -8.88 3.11 -7.44
N SER A 142 -9.93 2.83 -8.21
CA SER A 142 -11.03 3.77 -8.47
C SER A 142 -11.83 4.14 -7.20
N GLU A 143 -12.07 3.17 -6.31
CA GLU A 143 -12.72 3.41 -5.02
C GLU A 143 -11.80 4.21 -4.09
N VAL A 144 -10.52 3.81 -4.03
CA VAL A 144 -9.47 4.55 -3.29
C VAL A 144 -9.39 6.00 -3.76
N ARG A 145 -9.41 6.23 -5.08
CA ARG A 145 -9.44 7.56 -5.69
C ARG A 145 -10.64 8.37 -5.24
N ALA A 146 -11.85 7.78 -5.27
CA ALA A 146 -13.07 8.47 -4.85
C ALA A 146 -13.02 8.90 -3.37
N ASP A 147 -12.51 8.04 -2.50
CA ASP A 147 -12.35 8.32 -1.07
C ASP A 147 -11.31 9.42 -0.81
N ILE A 148 -10.18 9.41 -1.52
CA ILE A 148 -9.15 10.47 -1.45
C ILE A 148 -9.73 11.81 -1.89
N LEU A 149 -10.44 11.83 -3.02
CA LEU A 149 -11.07 13.05 -3.53
C LEU A 149 -12.07 13.61 -2.51
N LYS A 150 -12.89 12.74 -1.91
CA LYS A 150 -13.81 13.12 -0.84
C LYS A 150 -13.08 13.70 0.37
N TYR A 151 -11.96 13.10 0.78
CA TYR A 151 -11.12 13.63 1.85
C TYR A 151 -10.56 15.02 1.52
N PHE A 152 -10.07 15.23 0.30
CA PHE A 152 -9.53 16.52 -0.14
C PHE A 152 -10.59 17.62 -0.16
N LEU A 153 -11.79 17.32 -0.64
CA LEU A 153 -12.92 18.26 -0.63
C LEU A 153 -13.32 18.64 0.82
N ASN A 154 -13.40 17.66 1.71
CA ASN A 154 -13.79 17.88 3.11
C ASN A 154 -12.75 18.65 3.93
N THR A 155 -11.47 18.58 3.54
CA THR A 155 -10.36 19.26 4.23
C THR A 155 -9.98 20.59 3.59
N GLY A 156 -10.63 20.98 2.49
CA GLY A 156 -10.31 22.18 1.74
C GLY A 156 -8.97 22.12 0.97
N LEU A 157 -8.37 20.91 0.86
CA LEU A 157 -7.18 20.67 0.06
C LEU A 157 -7.46 20.75 -1.45
N LEU A 158 -8.73 20.57 -1.84
CA LEU A 158 -9.24 20.91 -3.16
C LEU A 158 -10.40 21.87 -3.00
N GLN A 159 -10.26 23.08 -3.55
CA GLN A 159 -11.37 24.02 -3.70
C GLN A 159 -12.02 23.79 -5.06
N VAL A 160 -13.34 23.57 -5.07
CA VAL A 160 -14.11 23.59 -6.31
C VAL A 160 -14.17 25.06 -6.73
N LEU A 161 -13.62 25.37 -7.92
CA LEU A 161 -13.79 26.67 -8.56
C LEU A 161 -15.25 26.88 -8.97
#